data_AF-E5LGC4-F1
#
_entry.id   AF-E5LGC4-F1
#
_cell.length_a   1.000
_cell.length_b   1.000
_cell.length_c   1.000
_cell.angle_alpha   90.00
_cell.angle_beta   90.00
_cell.angle_gamma   90.00
#
_symmetry.space_group_name_H-M   'P 1'
#
loop_
_entity.id
_entity.type
_entity.pdbx_description
1 polymer ?
#
loop_
_entity_poly.entity_id
_entity_poly.type
_entity_poly.pdbx_seq_one_letter_code
_entity_poly.pdbx_strand_id
1 'polypeptide(L)'
;MDHKEVFAALQSVCSEVILALNGSVSNSSNVDATDRLKGVMKQIQEHGRAVEPLITGFTTVYHHYDLDAQTPGNGYRTLVKVVQSCVIHIIQKARYIASNCTGAFFRMDHNVVEIEAYCSALCQLRALLYLAQIILNDNAHGQLYSQDEGGLRERFVQEYISMHKACFYGRCLGFQFSPSLRPFLQTVVISMVSFGENYKKQQTGIGMAALSFFTSGKYVVDPELRGKEFERITQNLDMQFWKTFWNVTESGLFSSLTRIASSVAQVNVTLTVPAEGLSLPLASDPNLSVAVNPPVAHWGPGPVNVRLISHTLRQGQDSAELLALSRPEGPQFSLPGSSNRQTAPLSPCLVIHFHGGGFVAQTSKSHENYLKSWSKDLNVPILSVDYSLAPEAPFPRAL
;
A
#
# COMPACT_ATOMS: atom_id res chain seq x y z
N MET A 1 -2.08 -19.77 15.68
CA MET A 1 -2.67 -19.56 17.02
C MET A 1 -4.15 -19.45 16.82
N ASP A 2 -4.94 -20.21 17.57
CA ASP A 2 -6.39 -20.09 17.47
C ASP A 2 -6.81 -18.68 17.92
N HIS A 3 -7.75 -18.06 17.20
CA HIS A 3 -8.23 -16.72 17.53
C HIS A 3 -8.83 -16.67 18.94
N LYS A 4 -9.49 -17.74 19.39
CA LYS A 4 -10.03 -17.86 20.75
C LYS A 4 -8.93 -17.80 21.82
N GLU A 5 -7.81 -18.49 21.60
CA GLU A 5 -6.66 -18.43 22.50
C GLU A 5 -6.07 -17.02 22.58
N VAL A 6 -6.02 -16.31 21.44
CA VAL A 6 -5.55 -14.92 21.37
C VAL A 6 -6.44 -14.00 22.21
N PHE A 7 -7.76 -14.06 22.05
CA PHE A 7 -8.67 -13.21 22.83
C PHE A 7 -8.75 -13.60 24.31
N ALA A 8 -8.63 -14.88 24.65
CA ALA A 8 -8.51 -15.33 26.04
C ALA A 8 -7.23 -14.77 26.69
N ALA A 9 -6.09 -14.82 25.98
CA ALA A 9 -4.83 -14.25 26.44
C ALA A 9 -4.92 -12.72 26.61
N LEU A 10 -5.67 -12.02 25.75
CA LEU A 10 -5.95 -10.58 25.90
C LEU A 10 -6.71 -10.29 27.20
N GLN A 11 -7.77 -11.06 27.50
CA GLN A 11 -8.54 -10.84 28.74
C GLN A 11 -7.68 -11.09 29.99
N SER A 12 -6.87 -12.15 29.99
CA SER A 12 -5.96 -12.49 31.09
C SER A 12 -4.96 -11.37 31.34
N VAL A 13 -4.22 -10.97 30.31
CA VAL A 13 -3.12 -10.01 30.47
C VAL A 13 -3.62 -8.62 30.87
N CYS A 14 -4.78 -8.17 30.37
CA CYS A 14 -5.36 -6.90 30.81
C CYS A 14 -5.71 -6.94 32.31
N SER A 15 -6.21 -8.08 32.80
CA SER A 15 -6.52 -8.26 34.23
C SER A 15 -5.24 -8.29 35.07
N GLU A 16 -4.19 -8.98 34.61
CA GLU A 16 -2.87 -9.00 35.24
C GLU A 16 -2.27 -7.61 35.37
N VAL A 17 -2.31 -6.79 34.30
CA VAL A 17 -1.83 -5.40 34.34
C VAL A 17 -2.61 -4.58 35.37
N ILE A 18 -3.94 -4.66 35.37
CA ILE A 18 -4.77 -3.91 36.33
C ILE A 18 -4.45 -4.30 37.78
N LEU A 19 -4.27 -5.59 38.04
CA LEU A 19 -3.88 -6.10 39.36
C LEU A 19 -2.48 -5.62 39.77
N ALA A 20 -1.50 -5.72 38.87
CA ALA A 20 -0.12 -5.27 39.13
C ALA A 20 -0.07 -3.77 39.48
N LEU A 21 -0.88 -2.95 38.80
CA LEU A 21 -0.98 -1.51 39.06
C LEU A 21 -1.79 -1.16 40.32
N ASN A 22 -2.58 -2.08 40.87
CA ASN A 22 -3.26 -1.89 42.16
C ASN A 22 -2.33 -2.21 43.35
N GLY A 23 -1.36 -3.11 43.16
CA GLY A 23 -0.38 -3.48 44.20
C GLY A 23 0.83 -2.54 44.32
N SER A 24 1.00 -1.62 43.37
CA SER A 24 2.10 -0.65 43.36
C SER A 24 1.78 0.57 44.24
N VAL A 25 2.61 0.85 45.25
CA VAL A 25 2.55 2.10 46.04
C VAL A 25 2.93 3.27 45.12
N SER A 26 1.94 4.06 44.72
CA SER A 26 2.11 5.15 43.76
C SER A 26 2.89 6.33 44.38
N ASN A 27 4.06 6.65 43.81
CA ASN A 27 4.64 7.98 43.95
C ASN A 27 3.67 9.01 43.34
N SER A 28 3.46 10.15 43.99
CA SER A 28 2.47 11.17 43.62
C SER A 28 2.57 11.68 42.17
N SER A 29 3.74 11.57 41.55
CA SER A 29 3.98 11.98 40.15
C SER A 29 3.40 11.02 39.09
N ASN A 30 3.12 9.75 39.44
CA ASN A 30 2.70 8.71 38.47
C ASN A 30 1.23 8.30 38.59
N VAL A 31 0.46 8.95 39.46
CA VAL A 31 -0.95 8.58 39.74
C VAL A 31 -1.80 8.73 38.48
N ASP A 32 -1.71 9.86 37.77
CA ASP A 32 -2.47 10.13 36.54
C ASP A 32 -2.19 9.09 35.44
N ALA A 33 -0.90 8.82 35.16
CA ALA A 33 -0.51 7.83 34.17
C ALA A 33 -0.98 6.41 34.56
N THR A 34 -0.99 6.08 35.85
CA THR A 34 -1.50 4.80 36.37
C THR A 34 -2.99 4.63 36.15
N ASP A 35 -3.77 5.67 36.43
CA ASP A 35 -5.21 5.63 36.25
C ASP A 35 -5.59 5.59 34.76
N ARG A 36 -4.88 6.35 33.92
CA ARG A 36 -5.00 6.26 32.46
C ARG A 36 -4.72 4.86 31.94
N LEU A 37 -3.62 4.23 32.40
CA LEU A 37 -3.26 2.87 31.98
C LEU A 37 -4.31 1.83 32.41
N LYS A 38 -4.86 1.95 33.62
CA LYS A 38 -5.97 1.10 34.08
C LYS A 38 -7.22 1.31 33.22
N GLY A 39 -7.55 2.57 32.90
CA GLY A 39 -8.69 2.93 32.06
C GLY A 39 -8.59 2.33 30.67
N VAL A 40 -7.45 2.50 29.99
CA VAL A 40 -7.26 1.96 28.64
C VAL A 40 -7.23 0.43 28.62
N MET A 41 -6.70 -0.24 29.64
CA MET A 41 -6.74 -1.70 29.72
C MET A 41 -8.18 -2.23 29.82
N LYS A 42 -9.06 -1.53 30.55
CA LYS A 42 -10.49 -1.87 30.58
C LYS A 42 -11.16 -1.67 29.21
N GLN A 43 -10.87 -0.56 28.54
CA GLN A 43 -11.39 -0.30 27.19
C GLN A 43 -10.93 -1.37 26.18
N ILE A 44 -9.67 -1.81 26.27
CA ILE A 44 -9.14 -2.90 25.45
C ILE A 44 -9.88 -4.21 25.73
N GLN A 45 -10.22 -4.51 26.99
CA GLN A 45 -11.03 -5.69 27.32
C GLN A 45 -12.42 -5.63 26.68
N GLU A 46 -13.08 -4.47 26.74
CA GLU A 46 -14.39 -4.24 26.13
C GLU A 46 -14.33 -4.38 24.60
N HIS A 47 -13.34 -3.75 23.96
CA HIS A 47 -13.11 -3.91 22.52
C HIS A 47 -12.82 -5.37 22.16
N GLY A 48 -11.99 -6.07 22.94
CA GLY A 48 -11.70 -7.48 22.74
C GLY A 48 -12.95 -8.35 22.74
N ARG A 49 -13.83 -8.17 23.73
CA ARG A 49 -15.12 -8.89 23.83
C ARG A 49 -16.06 -8.61 22.67
N ALA A 50 -16.07 -7.38 22.16
CA ALA A 50 -16.90 -7.01 21.02
C ALA A 50 -16.35 -7.53 19.67
N VAL A 51 -15.02 -7.60 19.54
CA VAL A 51 -14.33 -8.00 18.31
C VAL A 51 -14.26 -9.52 18.14
N GLU A 52 -14.07 -10.28 19.23
CA GLU A 52 -13.96 -11.74 19.20
C GLU A 52 -15.10 -12.45 18.43
N PRO A 53 -16.40 -12.17 18.66
CA PRO A 53 -17.47 -12.83 17.92
C PRO A 53 -17.49 -12.45 16.44
N LEU A 54 -17.12 -11.21 16.09
CA LEU A 54 -17.01 -10.78 14.69
C LEU A 54 -15.90 -11.55 13.98
N ILE A 55 -14.72 -11.67 14.59
CA ILE A 55 -13.62 -12.46 14.06
C ILE A 55 -14.02 -13.93 13.90
N THR A 56 -14.68 -14.50 14.91
CA THR A 56 -15.21 -15.87 14.83
C THR A 56 -16.12 -16.02 13.62
N GLY A 57 -17.09 -15.12 13.45
CA GLY A 57 -17.98 -15.09 12.29
C GLY A 57 -17.21 -15.05 10.96
N PHE A 58 -16.29 -14.10 10.77
CA PHE A 58 -15.51 -14.03 9.53
C PHE A 58 -14.68 -15.27 9.26
N THR A 59 -14.05 -15.87 10.28
CA THR A 59 -13.24 -17.08 10.08
C THR A 59 -14.06 -18.29 9.61
N THR A 60 -15.38 -18.30 9.84
CA THR A 60 -16.26 -19.37 9.34
C THR A 60 -16.64 -19.22 7.88
N VAL A 61 -16.52 -18.03 7.27
CA VAL A 61 -17.10 -17.75 5.93
C VAL A 61 -16.12 -17.17 4.92
N TYR A 62 -15.04 -16.51 5.38
CA TYR A 62 -14.08 -15.81 4.51
C TYR A 62 -13.41 -16.69 3.44
N HIS A 63 -13.43 -18.01 3.56
CA HIS A 63 -12.82 -18.94 2.61
C HIS A 63 -13.67 -19.12 1.35
N HIS A 64 -14.97 -18.82 1.42
CA HIS A 64 -15.86 -18.80 0.25
C HIS A 64 -15.52 -17.68 -0.75
N TYR A 65 -14.66 -16.74 -0.35
CA TYR A 65 -14.25 -15.59 -1.17
C TYR A 65 -12.81 -15.69 -1.65
N ASP A 66 -12.15 -16.83 -1.43
CA ASP A 66 -10.86 -17.11 -2.04
C ASP A 66 -11.02 -17.43 -3.52
N LEU A 67 -9.95 -17.23 -4.30
CA LEU A 67 -9.93 -17.64 -5.70
C LEU A 67 -10.19 -19.14 -5.83
N ASP A 68 -9.51 -19.93 -5.00
CA ASP A 68 -9.68 -21.36 -4.84
C ASP A 68 -9.09 -21.82 -3.49
N ALA A 69 -9.27 -23.09 -3.14
CA ALA A 69 -8.80 -23.65 -1.86
C ALA A 69 -7.27 -23.67 -1.70
N GLN A 70 -6.52 -23.67 -2.80
CA GLN A 70 -5.04 -23.64 -2.82
C GLN A 70 -4.48 -22.22 -2.85
N THR A 71 -5.31 -21.23 -3.20
CA THR A 71 -4.95 -19.82 -3.34
C THR A 71 -5.73 -18.94 -2.36
N PRO A 72 -5.53 -19.08 -1.04
CA PRO A 72 -6.25 -18.29 -0.05
C PRO A 72 -5.82 -16.82 -0.08
N GLY A 73 -6.77 -15.91 -0.32
CA GLY A 73 -6.47 -14.49 -0.47
C GLY A 73 -7.71 -13.66 -0.77
N ASN A 74 -8.18 -12.90 0.23
CA ASN A 74 -9.25 -11.92 0.07
C ASN A 74 -9.22 -10.84 1.16
N GLY A 75 -10.08 -9.82 1.02
CA GLY A 75 -10.19 -8.69 1.94
C GLY A 75 -10.58 -9.07 3.37
N TYR A 76 -11.52 -10.00 3.56
CA TYR A 76 -11.95 -10.46 4.88
C TYR A 76 -10.83 -11.21 5.62
N ARG A 77 -10.08 -12.06 4.92
CA ARG A 77 -8.86 -12.70 5.46
C ARG A 77 -7.84 -11.68 5.93
N THR A 78 -7.60 -10.65 5.13
CA THR A 78 -6.69 -9.56 5.48
C THR A 78 -7.17 -8.83 6.73
N LEU A 79 -8.45 -8.49 6.81
CA LEU A 79 -9.02 -7.80 7.96
C LEU A 79 -8.87 -8.61 9.26
N VAL A 80 -9.17 -9.91 9.23
CA VAL A 80 -8.96 -10.82 10.37
C VAL A 80 -7.49 -10.82 10.80
N LYS A 81 -6.55 -10.96 9.86
CA LYS A 81 -5.10 -10.96 10.15
C LYS A 81 -4.62 -9.64 10.75
N VAL A 82 -5.12 -8.50 10.26
CA VAL A 82 -4.74 -7.17 10.78
C VAL A 82 -5.25 -6.99 12.21
N VAL A 83 -6.48 -7.40 12.51
CA VAL A 83 -7.04 -7.37 13.87
C VAL A 83 -6.23 -8.25 14.82
N GLN A 84 -5.93 -9.49 14.42
CA GLN A 84 -5.11 -10.40 15.22
C GLN A 84 -3.72 -9.83 15.49
N SER A 85 -3.06 -9.24 14.48
CA SER A 85 -1.76 -8.59 14.66
C SER A 85 -1.82 -7.44 15.67
N CYS A 86 -2.90 -6.65 15.68
CA CYS A 86 -3.11 -5.58 16.65
C CYS A 86 -3.25 -6.14 18.07
N VAL A 87 -4.11 -7.15 18.25
CA VAL A 87 -4.36 -7.80 19.54
C VAL A 87 -3.10 -8.49 20.07
N ILE A 88 -2.34 -9.19 19.22
CA ILE A 88 -1.08 -9.84 19.62
C ILE A 88 -0.06 -8.80 20.09
N HIS A 89 0.03 -7.66 19.40
CA HIS A 89 0.92 -6.58 19.82
C HIS A 89 0.52 -6.02 21.19
N ILE A 90 -0.79 -5.77 21.39
CA ILE A 90 -1.33 -5.34 22.69
C ILE A 90 -0.98 -6.35 23.78
N ILE A 91 -1.15 -7.66 23.54
CA ILE A 91 -0.81 -8.72 24.51
C ILE A 91 0.66 -8.68 24.86
N GLN A 92 1.55 -8.62 23.86
CA GLN A 92 3.00 -8.56 24.09
C GLN A 92 3.39 -7.35 24.93
N LYS A 93 2.84 -6.18 24.60
CA LYS A 93 3.11 -4.94 25.32
C LYS A 93 2.53 -4.98 26.74
N ALA A 94 1.31 -5.48 26.91
CA ALA A 94 0.66 -5.64 28.21
C ALA A 94 1.43 -6.61 29.12
N ARG A 95 1.95 -7.74 28.59
CA ARG A 95 2.80 -8.66 29.36
C ARG A 95 4.08 -8.01 29.85
N TYR A 96 4.72 -7.21 28.98
CA TYR A 96 5.89 -6.41 29.36
C TYR A 96 5.54 -5.44 30.50
N ILE A 97 4.42 -4.72 30.38
CA ILE A 97 3.95 -3.80 31.43
C ILE A 97 3.70 -4.54 32.74
N ALA A 98 2.91 -5.62 32.74
CA ALA A 98 2.60 -6.38 33.94
C ALA A 98 3.85 -6.89 34.67
N SER A 99 4.89 -7.26 33.91
CA SER A 99 6.14 -7.79 34.47
C SER A 99 7.11 -6.71 34.97
N ASN A 100 6.99 -5.47 34.49
CA ASN A 100 8.00 -4.43 34.71
C ASN A 100 7.45 -3.16 35.38
N CYS A 101 6.14 -3.02 35.59
CA CYS A 101 5.53 -1.78 36.07
C CYS A 101 5.99 -1.32 37.46
N THR A 102 6.57 -2.22 38.26
CA THR A 102 7.16 -1.92 39.57
C THR A 102 8.65 -1.58 39.52
N GLY A 103 9.30 -1.70 38.36
CA GLY A 103 10.72 -1.46 38.20
C GLY A 103 11.07 0.03 38.17
N ALA A 104 12.20 0.40 38.79
CA ALA A 104 12.65 1.79 38.91
C ALA A 104 12.91 2.51 37.56
N PHE A 105 13.21 1.75 36.49
CA PHE A 105 13.46 2.29 35.14
C PHE A 105 12.25 2.18 34.21
N PHE A 106 11.09 1.79 34.74
CA PHE A 106 9.88 1.65 33.94
C PHE A 106 9.35 3.01 33.50
N ARG A 107 9.36 3.26 32.19
CA ARG A 107 8.86 4.52 31.60
C ARG A 107 7.34 4.48 31.48
N MET A 108 6.64 4.82 32.55
CA MET A 108 5.17 4.74 32.62
C MET A 108 4.50 5.48 31.47
N ASP A 109 4.79 6.77 31.28
CA ASP A 109 4.15 7.62 30.27
C ASP A 109 4.30 7.07 28.85
N HIS A 110 5.50 6.58 28.52
CA HIS A 110 5.76 6.01 27.19
C HIS A 110 4.89 4.78 26.92
N ASN A 111 4.74 3.89 27.91
CA ASN A 111 3.94 2.68 27.77
C ASN A 111 2.43 3.00 27.74
N VAL A 112 1.97 4.00 28.51
CA VAL A 112 0.58 4.47 28.49
C VAL A 112 0.21 4.97 27.10
N VAL A 113 1.00 5.89 26.54
CA VAL A 113 0.73 6.46 25.20
C VAL A 113 0.74 5.40 24.11
N GLU A 114 1.64 4.41 24.19
CA GLU A 114 1.68 3.31 23.22
C GLU A 114 0.43 2.43 23.31
N ILE A 115 -0.01 2.04 24.51
CA ILE A 115 -1.23 1.25 24.70
C ILE A 115 -2.48 2.03 24.27
N GLU A 116 -2.56 3.33 24.56
CA GLU A 116 -3.65 4.21 24.10
C GLU A 116 -3.73 4.26 22.57
N ALA A 117 -2.58 4.36 21.88
CA ALA A 117 -2.54 4.35 20.42
C ALA A 117 -3.07 3.02 19.84
N TYR A 118 -2.69 1.88 20.41
CA TYR A 118 -3.20 0.58 19.98
C TYR A 118 -4.66 0.33 20.38
N CYS A 119 -5.13 0.88 21.50
CA CYS A 119 -6.56 0.87 21.85
C CYS A 119 -7.38 1.65 20.82
N SER A 120 -6.91 2.83 20.41
CA SER A 120 -7.53 3.63 19.34
C SER A 120 -7.54 2.85 18.02
N ALA A 121 -6.42 2.22 17.64
CA ALA A 121 -6.36 1.38 16.44
C ALA A 121 -7.33 0.20 16.51
N LEU A 122 -7.43 -0.50 17.65
CA LEU A 122 -8.38 -1.59 17.85
C LEU A 122 -9.84 -1.12 17.75
N CYS A 123 -10.14 0.08 18.27
CA CYS A 123 -11.47 0.69 18.14
C CYS A 123 -11.84 0.93 16.67
N GLN A 124 -10.91 1.48 15.87
CA GLN A 124 -11.14 1.72 14.44
C GLN A 124 -11.20 0.42 13.64
N LEU A 125 -10.39 -0.59 13.98
CA LEU A 125 -10.49 -1.93 13.40
C LEU A 125 -11.84 -2.61 13.72
N ARG A 126 -12.38 -2.40 14.92
CA ARG A 126 -13.72 -2.85 15.28
C ARG A 126 -14.78 -2.20 14.38
N ALA A 127 -14.67 -0.90 14.12
CA ALA A 127 -15.57 -0.21 13.20
C ALA A 127 -15.47 -0.75 11.76
N LEU A 128 -14.25 -1.03 11.29
CA LEU A 128 -14.02 -1.67 9.98
C LEU A 128 -14.63 -3.08 9.91
N LEU A 129 -14.57 -3.87 10.98
CA LEU A 129 -15.23 -5.17 11.05
C LEU A 129 -16.75 -5.07 10.95
N TYR A 130 -17.36 -4.06 11.59
CA TYR A 130 -18.81 -3.82 11.45
C TYR A 130 -19.17 -3.45 10.01
N LEU A 131 -18.42 -2.56 9.36
CA LEU A 131 -18.64 -2.25 7.95
C LEU A 131 -18.49 -3.48 7.06
N ALA A 132 -17.44 -4.27 7.29
CA ALA A 132 -17.23 -5.52 6.55
C ALA A 132 -18.39 -6.51 6.76
N GLN A 133 -18.99 -6.54 7.95
CA GLN A 133 -20.12 -7.43 8.25
C GLN A 133 -21.39 -6.97 7.51
N ILE A 134 -21.62 -5.66 7.41
CA ILE A 134 -22.71 -5.10 6.60
C ILE A 134 -22.53 -5.48 5.13
N ILE A 135 -21.33 -5.26 4.58
CA ILE A 135 -21.01 -5.64 3.19
C ILE A 135 -21.22 -7.14 2.97
N LEU A 136 -20.80 -7.97 3.93
CA LEU A 136 -20.95 -9.42 3.84
C LEU A 136 -22.43 -9.84 3.82
N ASN A 137 -23.27 -9.23 4.66
CA ASN A 137 -24.69 -9.56 4.79
C ASN A 137 -25.53 -9.03 3.62
N ASP A 138 -25.16 -7.88 3.06
CA ASP A 138 -25.91 -7.26 1.97
C ASP A 138 -25.59 -7.86 0.60
N ASN A 139 -24.45 -8.56 0.46
CA ASN A 139 -24.05 -9.20 -0.78
C ASN A 139 -24.56 -10.64 -0.90
N ALA A 140 -24.82 -11.08 -2.12
CA ALA A 140 -25.08 -12.49 -2.42
C ALA A 140 -23.86 -13.37 -2.06
N HIS A 141 -24.11 -14.65 -1.77
CA HIS A 141 -23.06 -15.61 -1.45
C HIS A 141 -21.99 -15.66 -2.55
N GLY A 142 -20.72 -15.61 -2.16
CA GLY A 142 -19.57 -15.62 -3.08
C GLY A 142 -19.31 -14.30 -3.81
N GLN A 143 -20.12 -13.25 -3.62
CA GLN A 143 -19.90 -11.94 -4.25
C GLN A 143 -19.14 -11.00 -3.30
N LEU A 144 -18.03 -10.42 -3.81
CA LEU A 144 -17.25 -9.40 -3.10
C LEU A 144 -17.74 -7.96 -3.37
N TYR A 145 -18.58 -7.78 -4.40
CA TYR A 145 -19.05 -6.48 -4.85
C TYR A 145 -20.58 -6.47 -4.89
N SER A 146 -21.17 -5.38 -4.42
CA SER A 146 -22.61 -5.18 -4.57
C SER A 146 -22.94 -4.89 -6.03
N GLN A 147 -23.84 -5.72 -6.58
CA GLN A 147 -24.44 -5.49 -7.90
C GLN A 147 -25.50 -4.38 -7.87
N ASP A 148 -25.92 -3.96 -6.68
CA ASP A 148 -26.89 -2.89 -6.51
C ASP A 148 -26.20 -1.52 -6.68
N GLU A 149 -26.80 -0.64 -7.50
CA GLU A 149 -26.40 0.77 -7.61
C GLU A 149 -26.89 1.61 -6.41
N GLY A 150 -27.57 0.99 -5.44
CA GLY A 150 -28.12 1.65 -4.27
C GLY A 150 -27.11 2.19 -3.26
N GLY A 151 -27.66 2.95 -2.30
CA GLY A 151 -26.99 3.74 -1.26
C GLY A 151 -25.97 3.05 -0.34
N LEU A 152 -25.72 1.75 -0.50
CA LEU A 152 -24.70 1.04 0.29
C LEU A 152 -23.29 1.56 -0.03
N ARG A 153 -23.00 1.88 -1.31
CA ARG A 153 -21.71 2.43 -1.73
C ARG A 153 -21.49 3.81 -1.11
N GLU A 154 -22.49 4.68 -1.18
CA GLU A 154 -22.45 6.02 -0.59
C GLU A 154 -22.33 5.94 0.93
N ARG A 155 -23.15 5.13 1.60
CA ARG A 155 -23.06 4.92 3.05
C ARG A 155 -21.68 4.40 3.47
N PHE A 156 -21.15 3.40 2.77
CA PHE A 156 -19.80 2.88 3.05
C PHE A 156 -18.73 3.97 2.90
N VAL A 157 -18.78 4.77 1.83
CA VAL A 157 -17.84 5.87 1.60
C VAL A 157 -17.96 6.92 2.70
N GLN A 158 -19.18 7.29 3.11
CA GLN A 158 -19.40 8.26 4.20
C GLN A 158 -18.86 7.75 5.54
N GLU A 159 -19.15 6.50 5.91
CA GLU A 159 -18.63 5.88 7.12
C GLU A 159 -17.10 5.74 7.08
N TYR A 160 -16.53 5.35 5.95
CA TYR A 160 -15.08 5.27 5.79
C TYR A 160 -14.40 6.64 5.91
N ILE A 161 -15.00 7.69 5.35
CA ILE A 161 -14.46 9.06 5.43
C ILE A 161 -14.47 9.56 6.88
N SER A 162 -15.51 9.26 7.66
CA SER A 162 -15.66 9.70 9.04
C SER A 162 -14.73 8.99 10.04
N MET A 163 -14.18 7.83 9.69
CA MET A 163 -13.24 7.08 10.54
C MET A 163 -11.94 7.84 10.84
N HIS A 164 -11.47 7.67 12.07
CA HIS A 164 -10.20 8.24 12.56
C HIS A 164 -9.01 7.40 12.10
N LYS A 165 -8.29 7.89 11.11
CA LYS A 165 -7.16 7.21 10.47
C LYS A 165 -5.83 7.52 11.16
N ALA A 166 -5.73 8.64 11.89
CA ALA A 166 -4.49 9.09 12.53
C ALA A 166 -3.81 8.01 13.40
N CYS A 167 -4.62 7.16 14.07
CA CYS A 167 -4.13 6.08 14.90
C CYS A 167 -3.23 5.08 14.16
N PHE A 168 -3.45 4.86 12.86
CA PHE A 168 -2.66 3.93 12.03
C PHE A 168 -1.39 4.54 11.46
N TYR A 169 -1.31 5.87 11.35
CA TYR A 169 -0.18 6.56 10.71
C TYR A 169 0.79 7.23 11.71
N GLY A 170 0.44 7.18 13.00
CA GLY A 170 1.32 7.53 14.12
C GLY A 170 2.18 6.35 14.58
N ARG A 171 2.14 6.03 15.87
CA ARG A 171 2.96 4.94 16.46
C ARG A 171 2.65 3.56 15.90
N CYS A 172 1.40 3.31 15.50
CA CYS A 172 0.99 2.02 14.96
C CYS A 172 1.39 1.82 13.49
N LEU A 173 2.16 2.73 12.88
CA LEU A 173 2.47 2.66 11.45
C LEU A 173 3.14 1.33 11.07
N GLY A 174 2.42 0.58 10.21
CA GLY A 174 2.86 -0.69 9.66
C GLY A 174 2.99 -1.80 10.71
N PHE A 175 2.21 -1.78 11.80
CA PHE A 175 2.24 -2.80 12.83
C PHE A 175 1.99 -4.21 12.27
N GLN A 176 1.14 -4.31 11.25
CA GLN A 176 0.73 -5.55 10.58
C GLN A 176 1.78 -6.13 9.62
N PHE A 177 2.81 -5.35 9.28
CA PHE A 177 3.87 -5.76 8.38
C PHE A 177 5.10 -6.24 9.14
N SER A 178 6.00 -6.94 8.43
CA SER A 178 7.34 -7.25 8.93
C SER A 178 8.03 -5.98 9.44
N PRO A 179 8.73 -6.03 10.59
CA PRO A 179 9.49 -4.89 11.12
C PRO A 179 10.44 -4.25 10.09
N SER A 180 10.96 -5.03 9.14
CA SER A 180 11.85 -4.54 8.07
C SER A 180 11.21 -3.55 7.11
N LEU A 181 9.88 -3.56 6.97
CA LEU A 181 9.15 -2.63 6.10
C LEU A 181 8.80 -1.31 6.79
N ARG A 182 8.82 -1.26 8.13
CA ARG A 182 8.40 -0.08 8.88
C ARG A 182 9.24 1.17 8.60
N PRO A 183 10.58 1.11 8.49
CA PRO A 183 11.38 2.28 8.13
C PRO A 183 10.98 2.86 6.77
N PHE A 184 10.74 2.00 5.78
CA PHE A 184 10.28 2.42 4.46
C PHE A 184 8.91 3.12 4.52
N LEU A 185 7.94 2.50 5.20
CA LEU A 185 6.60 3.09 5.37
C LEU A 185 6.66 4.43 6.12
N GLN A 186 7.49 4.52 7.17
CA GLN A 186 7.75 5.77 7.88
C GLN A 186 8.29 6.85 6.96
N THR A 187 9.30 6.52 6.14
CA THR A 187 9.87 7.44 5.16
C THR A 187 8.80 7.96 4.19
N VAL A 188 7.97 7.08 3.62
CA VAL A 188 6.89 7.49 2.71
C VAL A 188 5.89 8.41 3.40
N VAL A 189 5.42 8.05 4.60
CA VAL A 189 4.45 8.85 5.36
C VAL A 189 5.03 10.21 5.76
N ILE A 190 6.25 10.25 6.29
CA ILE A 190 6.94 11.49 6.68
C ILE A 190 7.08 12.41 5.47
N SER A 191 7.46 11.85 4.32
CA SER A 191 7.59 12.61 3.09
C SER A 191 6.25 13.14 2.59
N MET A 192 5.19 12.35 2.68
CA MET A 192 3.84 12.78 2.32
C MET A 192 3.36 13.93 3.20
N VAL A 193 3.52 13.83 4.53
CA VAL A 193 3.06 14.88 5.45
C VAL A 193 3.91 16.15 5.34
N SER A 194 5.22 16.00 5.15
CA SER A 194 6.12 17.14 4.94
C SER A 194 5.81 17.87 3.63
N PHE A 195 5.49 17.12 2.57
CA PHE A 195 5.12 17.68 1.29
C PHE A 195 3.77 18.39 1.36
N GLY A 196 2.76 17.76 1.97
CA GLY A 196 1.40 18.32 2.10
C GLY A 196 1.31 19.57 2.98
N GLU A 197 2.14 19.68 4.02
CA GLU A 197 2.23 20.91 4.81
C GLU A 197 2.71 22.11 3.99
N ASN A 198 3.57 21.86 3.00
CA ASN A 198 4.17 22.91 2.18
C ASN A 198 3.47 23.10 0.83
N TYR A 199 2.57 22.19 0.44
CA TYR A 199 1.89 22.21 -0.86
C TYR A 199 1.12 23.50 -1.14
N LYS A 200 0.32 24.00 -0.18
CA LYS A 200 -0.40 25.28 -0.36
C LYS A 200 0.52 26.50 -0.39
N LYS A 201 1.71 26.42 0.23
CA LYS A 201 2.73 27.48 0.17
C LYS A 201 3.45 27.54 -1.18
N GLN A 202 3.35 26.49 -2.01
CA GLN A 202 3.94 26.47 -3.36
C GLN A 202 3.15 27.29 -4.38
N GLN A 203 1.85 27.54 -4.19
CA GLN A 203 1.11 28.45 -5.08
C GLN A 203 1.64 29.90 -5.04
N THR A 204 2.46 30.26 -4.05
CA THR A 204 3.05 31.59 -3.90
C THR A 204 4.51 31.72 -4.39
N GLY A 205 5.03 30.76 -5.18
CA GLY A 205 6.14 31.03 -6.10
C GLY A 205 7.53 31.31 -5.48
N ILE A 206 8.01 30.50 -4.53
CA ILE A 206 9.41 30.57 -4.09
C ILE A 206 10.07 29.20 -4.21
N GLY A 207 11.06 29.12 -5.11
CA GLY A 207 11.93 27.96 -5.31
C GLY A 207 12.80 27.72 -4.09
N MET A 208 12.41 26.76 -3.26
CA MET A 208 13.24 26.21 -2.19
C MET A 208 13.60 24.77 -2.54
N ALA A 209 14.77 24.32 -2.08
CA ALA A 209 15.34 23.02 -2.41
C ALA A 209 14.33 21.88 -2.27
N ALA A 210 14.06 21.14 -3.37
CA ALA A 210 13.06 20.08 -3.43
C ALA A 210 13.18 19.06 -2.29
N LEU A 211 14.39 18.82 -1.77
CA LEU A 211 14.67 17.84 -0.71
C LEU A 211 14.14 18.25 0.69
N SER A 212 14.14 19.55 1.04
CA SER A 212 13.74 20.00 2.38
C SER A 212 12.24 19.88 2.64
N PHE A 213 11.44 19.75 1.57
CA PHE A 213 10.00 19.54 1.63
C PHE A 213 9.60 18.11 1.95
N PHE A 214 10.48 17.12 1.78
CA PHE A 214 10.13 15.71 1.98
C PHE A 214 10.64 15.15 3.31
N THR A 215 11.38 15.93 4.10
CA THR A 215 11.93 15.46 5.37
C THR A 215 11.82 16.53 6.44
N SER A 216 10.72 16.54 7.19
CA SER A 216 10.63 17.33 8.42
C SER A 216 10.94 16.45 9.63
N GLY A 217 12.01 16.80 10.36
CA GLY A 217 12.44 16.06 11.56
C GLY A 217 11.36 15.98 12.64
N LYS A 218 10.42 16.93 12.70
CA LYS A 218 9.32 16.90 13.68
C LYS A 218 8.40 15.68 13.51
N TYR A 219 8.16 15.21 12.28
CA TYR A 219 7.34 14.02 12.02
C TYR A 219 8.10 12.69 12.22
N VAL A 220 9.43 12.77 12.33
CA VAL A 220 10.27 11.65 12.80
C VAL A 220 10.16 11.53 14.32
N VAL A 221 10.27 12.66 15.02
CA VAL A 221 10.33 12.74 16.49
C VAL A 221 8.96 12.54 17.14
N ASP A 222 7.89 13.07 16.54
CA ASP A 222 6.53 13.07 17.07
C ASP A 222 5.58 12.23 16.18
N PRO A 223 5.37 10.95 16.52
CA PRO A 223 4.44 10.08 15.81
C PRO A 223 2.98 10.55 15.88
N GLU A 224 2.55 11.15 16.99
CA GLU A 224 1.18 11.64 17.17
C GLU A 224 0.90 12.79 16.21
N LEU A 225 1.83 13.74 16.12
CA LEU A 225 1.78 14.84 15.16
C LEU A 225 1.75 14.31 13.72
N ARG A 226 2.61 13.33 13.40
CA ARG A 226 2.62 12.67 12.08
C ARG A 226 1.26 12.07 11.73
N GLY A 227 0.66 11.32 12.64
CA GLY A 227 -0.64 10.68 12.42
C GLY A 227 -1.75 11.70 12.17
N LYS A 228 -1.81 12.76 12.99
CA LYS A 228 -2.80 13.85 12.84
C LYS A 228 -2.64 14.59 11.52
N GLU A 229 -1.40 14.90 11.14
CA GLU A 229 -1.14 15.61 9.90
C GLU A 229 -1.43 14.75 8.67
N PHE A 230 -1.15 13.45 8.73
CA PHE A 230 -1.54 12.51 7.69
C PHE A 230 -3.05 12.51 7.47
N GLU A 231 -3.83 12.34 8.55
CA GLU A 231 -5.28 12.38 8.48
C GLU A 231 -5.79 13.70 7.88
N ARG A 232 -5.29 14.84 8.39
CA ARG A 232 -5.63 16.17 7.87
C ARG A 232 -5.36 16.29 6.37
N ILE A 233 -4.20 15.85 5.91
CA ILE A 233 -3.84 15.90 4.48
C ILE A 233 -4.77 15.02 3.65
N THR A 234 -5.01 13.78 4.09
CA THR A 234 -5.83 12.83 3.34
C THR A 234 -7.29 13.20 3.22
N GLN A 235 -7.81 14.02 4.14
CA GLN A 235 -9.19 14.54 4.10
C GLN A 235 -9.33 15.86 3.33
N ASN A 236 -8.25 16.64 3.17
CA ASN A 236 -8.34 18.04 2.72
C ASN A 236 -7.57 18.39 1.44
N LEU A 237 -6.67 17.53 0.96
CA LEU A 237 -5.90 17.81 -0.26
C LEU A 237 -6.55 17.19 -1.51
N ASP A 238 -6.34 17.87 -2.63
CA ASP A 238 -6.98 17.59 -3.92
C ASP A 238 -6.23 16.53 -4.74
N MET A 239 -6.80 16.15 -5.88
CA MET A 239 -6.19 15.17 -6.79
C MET A 239 -4.83 15.65 -7.34
N GLN A 240 -4.65 16.96 -7.51
CA GLN A 240 -3.40 17.53 -8.01
C GLN A 240 -2.25 17.34 -7.04
N PHE A 241 -2.53 17.44 -5.73
CA PHE A 241 -1.54 17.11 -4.70
C PHE A 241 -1.04 15.68 -4.86
N TRP A 242 -1.96 14.72 -4.95
CA TRP A 242 -1.63 13.30 -5.05
C TRP A 242 -0.81 13.00 -6.28
N LYS A 243 -1.23 13.53 -7.43
CA LYS A 243 -0.50 13.40 -8.68
C LYS A 243 0.91 13.98 -8.56
N THR A 244 1.05 15.19 -8.03
CA THR A 244 2.34 15.85 -7.86
C THR A 244 3.25 15.05 -6.92
N PHE A 245 2.74 14.62 -5.76
CA PHE A 245 3.50 13.85 -4.79
C PHE A 245 4.04 12.55 -5.40
N TRP A 246 3.16 11.75 -6.00
CA TRP A 246 3.54 10.46 -6.58
C TRP A 246 4.47 10.62 -7.77
N ASN A 247 4.30 11.65 -8.61
CA ASN A 247 5.23 11.93 -9.70
C ASN A 247 6.62 12.38 -9.20
N VAL A 248 6.69 13.18 -8.13
CA VAL A 248 7.98 13.56 -7.53
C VAL A 248 8.68 12.35 -6.90
N THR A 249 7.94 11.34 -6.42
CA THR A 249 8.57 10.09 -5.94
C THR A 249 9.29 9.31 -7.04
N GLU A 250 8.92 9.51 -8.31
CA GLU A 250 9.55 8.89 -9.47
C GLU A 250 10.90 9.53 -9.84
N SER A 251 11.11 10.81 -9.50
CA SER A 251 12.29 11.58 -9.93
C SER A 251 13.58 11.29 -9.14
N GLY A 252 13.54 10.37 -8.18
CA GLY A 252 14.75 9.80 -7.58
C GLY A 252 14.83 9.81 -6.07
N LEU A 253 13.97 10.55 -5.36
CA LEU A 253 13.97 10.69 -3.90
C LEU A 253 13.86 9.33 -3.16
N PHE A 254 13.12 8.36 -3.71
CA PHE A 254 13.00 7.00 -3.15
C PHE A 254 13.67 5.91 -4.01
N SER A 255 14.28 6.29 -5.15
CA SER A 255 15.00 5.36 -6.03
C SER A 255 16.23 4.73 -5.36
N SER A 256 16.80 5.42 -4.37
CA SER A 256 17.97 4.96 -3.61
C SER A 256 17.61 3.88 -2.61
N LEU A 257 16.40 3.92 -2.04
CA LEU A 257 15.91 2.95 -1.06
C LEU A 257 15.36 1.67 -1.72
N THR A 258 14.84 1.80 -2.95
CA THR A 258 14.36 0.65 -3.73
C THR A 258 15.46 -0.10 -4.49
N ARG A 259 16.65 0.51 -4.63
CA ARG A 259 17.83 -0.10 -5.27
C ARG A 259 18.48 -1.24 -4.49
N ILE A 260 18.19 -1.37 -3.20
CA ILE A 260 18.91 -2.27 -2.29
C ILE A 260 18.63 -3.76 -2.58
N ALA A 261 17.63 -4.09 -3.40
CA ALA A 261 17.29 -5.47 -3.75
C ALA A 261 16.94 -5.70 -5.24
N SER A 262 17.16 -4.74 -6.14
CA SER A 262 16.67 -4.90 -7.52
C SER A 262 17.55 -5.84 -8.34
N SER A 263 16.92 -6.79 -9.03
CA SER A 263 17.62 -7.66 -9.98
C SER A 263 18.10 -6.84 -11.19
N VAL A 264 19.28 -7.18 -11.72
CA VAL A 264 19.77 -6.57 -12.96
C VAL A 264 19.01 -7.19 -14.13
N ALA A 265 18.50 -6.35 -15.03
CA ALA A 265 17.89 -6.78 -16.29
C ALA A 265 18.82 -6.37 -17.45
N GLN A 266 19.07 -7.29 -18.38
CA GLN A 266 19.90 -7.02 -19.57
C GLN A 266 19.20 -6.10 -20.57
N VAL A 267 17.87 -6.11 -20.59
CA VAL A 267 17.03 -5.20 -21.39
C VAL A 267 16.13 -4.41 -20.44
N ASN A 268 16.19 -3.08 -20.54
CA ASN A 268 15.27 -2.16 -19.88
C ASN A 268 15.21 -0.87 -20.70
N VAL A 269 14.35 -0.85 -21.71
CA VAL A 269 14.26 0.24 -22.69
C VAL A 269 12.82 0.74 -22.78
N THR A 270 12.66 2.06 -22.95
CA THR A 270 11.37 2.66 -23.27
C THR A 270 11.23 2.75 -24.79
N LEU A 271 10.15 2.17 -25.30
CA LEU A 271 9.75 2.18 -26.70
C LEU A 271 8.52 3.07 -26.88
N THR A 272 8.38 3.69 -28.05
CA THR A 272 7.21 4.47 -28.45
C THR A 272 6.44 3.70 -29.53
N VAL A 273 5.28 3.17 -29.19
CA VAL A 273 4.39 2.51 -30.15
C VAL A 273 3.62 3.60 -30.92
N PRO A 274 3.68 3.63 -32.26
CA PRO A 274 2.98 4.63 -33.06
C PRO A 274 1.46 4.42 -33.00
N ALA A 275 0.71 5.50 -33.22
CA ALA A 275 -0.75 5.50 -33.24
C ALA A 275 -1.31 5.04 -34.59
N GLU A 276 -0.87 3.89 -35.06
CA GLU A 276 -1.25 3.33 -36.36
C GLU A 276 -2.25 2.19 -36.17
N GLY A 277 -3.25 2.12 -37.05
CA GLY A 277 -4.22 1.03 -37.05
C GLY A 277 -3.55 -0.28 -37.46
N LEU A 278 -3.82 -1.35 -36.72
CA LEU A 278 -3.33 -2.69 -37.03
C LEU A 278 -4.40 -3.47 -37.80
N SER A 279 -4.02 -4.13 -38.89
CA SER A 279 -4.88 -5.11 -39.55
C SER A 279 -4.47 -6.50 -39.10
N LEU A 280 -5.36 -7.19 -38.37
CA LEU A 280 -5.11 -8.50 -37.81
C LEU A 280 -6.03 -9.54 -38.45
N PRO A 281 -5.55 -10.74 -38.81
CA PRO A 281 -6.40 -11.81 -39.31
C PRO A 281 -7.37 -12.30 -38.22
N LEU A 282 -8.58 -12.70 -38.61
CA LEU A 282 -9.54 -13.30 -37.68
C LEU A 282 -9.07 -14.69 -37.25
N ALA A 283 -9.21 -15.00 -35.96
CA ALA A 283 -8.89 -16.32 -35.43
C ALA A 283 -9.76 -17.43 -36.03
N SER A 284 -10.99 -17.11 -36.44
CA SER A 284 -11.93 -18.04 -37.08
C SER A 284 -11.66 -18.25 -38.58
N ASP A 285 -11.14 -17.24 -39.27
CA ASP A 285 -10.83 -17.29 -40.70
C ASP A 285 -9.65 -16.36 -41.02
N PRO A 286 -8.44 -16.91 -41.23
CA PRO A 286 -7.25 -16.13 -41.53
C PRO A 286 -7.31 -15.32 -42.84
N ASN A 287 -8.27 -15.58 -43.73
CA ASN A 287 -8.44 -14.81 -44.97
C ASN A 287 -9.22 -13.50 -44.75
N LEU A 288 -9.86 -13.34 -43.61
CA LEU A 288 -10.56 -12.13 -43.21
C LEU A 288 -9.71 -11.37 -42.18
N SER A 289 -9.75 -10.05 -42.23
CA SER A 289 -9.02 -9.20 -41.28
C SER A 289 -9.94 -8.23 -40.55
N VAL A 290 -9.55 -7.89 -39.32
CA VAL A 290 -10.16 -6.86 -38.50
C VAL A 290 -9.16 -5.72 -38.29
N ALA A 291 -9.65 -4.48 -38.38
CA ALA A 291 -8.86 -3.31 -38.07
C ALA A 291 -8.96 -3.00 -36.56
N VAL A 292 -7.82 -2.97 -35.89
CA VAL A 292 -7.66 -2.49 -34.51
C VAL A 292 -7.13 -1.06 -34.59
N ASN A 293 -8.02 -0.09 -34.42
CA ASN A 293 -7.67 1.32 -34.50
C ASN A 293 -7.08 1.82 -33.18
N PRO A 294 -6.17 2.82 -33.21
CA PRO A 294 -5.66 3.45 -32.01
C PRO A 294 -6.79 4.11 -31.19
N PRO A 295 -6.64 4.23 -29.85
CA PRO A 295 -7.60 4.96 -29.02
C PRO A 295 -7.74 6.42 -29.47
N VAL A 296 -8.99 6.88 -29.63
CA VAL A 296 -9.31 8.24 -30.08
C VAL A 296 -10.03 9.11 -29.05
N ALA A 297 -10.48 8.53 -27.93
CA ALA A 297 -11.25 9.23 -26.91
C ALA A 297 -10.52 10.50 -26.43
N HIS A 298 -11.25 11.61 -26.34
CA HIS A 298 -10.81 12.96 -25.94
C HIS A 298 -9.81 13.65 -26.88
N TRP A 299 -8.73 12.98 -27.31
CA TRP A 299 -7.55 13.63 -27.92
C TRP A 299 -7.13 13.09 -29.30
N GLY A 300 -7.93 12.21 -29.92
CA GLY A 300 -7.56 11.58 -31.19
C GLY A 300 -6.42 10.55 -31.04
N PRO A 301 -5.89 10.00 -32.14
CA PRO A 301 -4.83 8.99 -32.07
C PRO A 301 -3.53 9.59 -31.51
N GLY A 302 -2.88 8.89 -30.60
CA GLY A 302 -1.62 9.32 -30.00
C GLY A 302 -0.71 8.13 -29.67
N PRO A 303 0.63 8.29 -29.74
CA PRO A 303 1.55 7.20 -29.48
C PRO A 303 1.47 6.77 -28.02
N VAL A 304 1.81 5.50 -27.76
CA VAL A 304 1.84 4.92 -26.41
C VAL A 304 3.26 4.53 -26.05
N ASN A 305 3.73 4.97 -24.90
CA ASN A 305 5.04 4.54 -24.42
C ASN A 305 4.90 3.18 -23.72
N VAL A 306 5.88 2.32 -23.95
CA VAL A 306 5.96 1.02 -23.30
C VAL A 306 7.39 0.76 -22.85
N ARG A 307 7.57 0.16 -21.68
CA ARG A 307 8.87 -0.26 -21.17
C ARG A 307 9.06 -1.76 -21.36
N LEU A 308 10.03 -2.13 -22.17
CA LEU A 308 10.46 -3.51 -22.34
C LEU A 308 11.52 -3.85 -21.29
N ILE A 309 11.20 -4.82 -20.44
CA ILE A 309 12.10 -5.36 -19.42
C ILE A 309 12.37 -6.83 -19.74
N SER A 310 13.64 -7.22 -19.81
CA SER A 310 14.03 -8.62 -19.93
C SER A 310 15.27 -8.92 -19.11
N HIS A 311 15.17 -9.90 -18.21
CA HIS A 311 16.33 -10.32 -17.41
C HIS A 311 17.49 -10.79 -18.29
N THR A 312 17.18 -11.59 -19.31
CA THR A 312 18.12 -12.11 -20.31
C THR A 312 17.81 -11.52 -21.67
N LEU A 313 18.82 -11.06 -22.41
CA LEU A 313 18.68 -10.63 -23.79
C LEU A 313 18.26 -11.83 -24.67
N ARG A 314 17.16 -11.66 -25.39
CA ARG A 314 16.60 -12.67 -26.29
C ARG A 314 16.68 -12.22 -27.74
N GLN A 315 16.68 -13.18 -28.66
CA GLN A 315 16.61 -12.95 -30.10
C GLN A 315 15.54 -11.89 -30.45
N GLY A 316 15.90 -10.93 -31.30
CA GLY A 316 15.02 -9.85 -31.77
C GLY A 316 14.94 -8.61 -30.86
N GLN A 317 15.42 -8.67 -29.62
CA GLN A 317 15.37 -7.52 -28.69
C GLN A 317 16.46 -6.47 -28.93
N ASP A 318 17.42 -6.77 -29.80
CA ASP A 318 18.49 -5.90 -30.28
C ASP A 318 18.36 -5.59 -31.79
N SER A 319 17.20 -5.93 -32.38
CA SER A 319 16.91 -5.67 -33.80
C SER A 319 16.84 -4.17 -34.10
N ALA A 320 17.21 -3.79 -35.33
CA ALA A 320 17.18 -2.41 -35.77
C ALA A 320 15.75 -1.82 -35.72
N GLU A 321 14.75 -2.65 -36.02
CA GLU A 321 13.34 -2.30 -36.02
C GLU A 321 12.86 -1.93 -34.60
N LEU A 322 13.23 -2.72 -33.59
CA LEU A 322 12.88 -2.43 -32.21
C LEU A 322 13.65 -1.22 -31.66
N LEU A 323 14.92 -1.10 -32.02
CA LEU A 323 15.75 0.05 -31.64
C LEU A 323 15.24 1.36 -32.26
N ALA A 324 14.63 1.31 -33.45
CA ALA A 324 13.98 2.48 -34.07
C ALA A 324 12.80 3.01 -33.25
N LEU A 325 12.15 2.17 -32.43
CA LEU A 325 11.08 2.59 -31.52
C LEU A 325 11.61 3.15 -30.19
N SER A 326 12.91 3.04 -29.92
CA SER A 326 13.50 3.37 -28.60
C SER A 326 13.65 4.88 -28.39
N ARG A 327 13.35 5.36 -27.17
CA ARG A 327 13.64 6.75 -26.76
C ARG A 327 15.01 6.87 -26.10
N PRO A 328 15.77 7.95 -26.38
CA PRO A 328 17.00 8.26 -25.64
C PRO A 328 16.66 8.94 -24.30
N GLU A 329 16.32 8.16 -23.26
CA GLU A 329 16.24 8.69 -21.89
C GLU A 329 17.09 7.85 -20.91
N GLY A 330 18.04 8.50 -20.22
CA GLY A 330 18.92 7.87 -19.22
C GLY A 330 20.21 7.32 -19.81
N PRO A 331 21.19 6.90 -18.96
CA PRO A 331 22.54 6.57 -19.42
C PRO A 331 22.42 5.60 -20.58
N GLN A 332 22.98 6.04 -21.71
CA GLN A 332 23.04 5.32 -22.97
C GLN A 332 23.14 3.85 -22.68
N PHE A 333 22.31 3.05 -23.35
CA PHE A 333 22.58 1.65 -23.66
C PHE A 333 24.05 1.36 -23.36
N SER A 334 24.37 0.85 -22.16
CA SER A 334 25.64 0.21 -21.96
C SER A 334 25.45 -1.10 -22.68
N LEU A 335 25.56 -1.03 -24.01
CA LEU A 335 25.91 -2.14 -24.85
C LEU A 335 27.42 -2.26 -24.65
N PRO A 336 27.93 -3.08 -23.69
CA PRO A 336 29.30 -3.57 -23.82
C PRO A 336 29.42 -4.14 -25.24
N GLY A 337 30.54 -3.80 -25.89
CA GLY A 337 30.78 -3.89 -27.33
C GLY A 337 30.21 -5.12 -28.04
N SER A 338 29.82 -4.90 -29.30
CA SER A 338 29.09 -5.76 -30.25
C SER A 338 29.67 -7.15 -30.56
N SER A 339 30.73 -7.61 -29.89
CA SER A 339 31.41 -8.86 -30.24
C SER A 339 31.19 -9.92 -29.16
N ASN A 340 30.31 -10.90 -29.45
CA ASN A 340 29.93 -12.09 -28.65
C ASN A 340 28.86 -11.91 -27.55
N ARG A 341 27.66 -11.42 -27.89
CA ARG A 341 26.48 -11.65 -27.03
C ARG A 341 25.85 -13.00 -27.32
N GLN A 342 25.83 -13.89 -26.31
CA GLN A 342 24.92 -15.03 -26.32
C GLN A 342 23.49 -14.50 -26.13
N THR A 343 22.72 -14.49 -27.21
CA THR A 343 21.28 -14.21 -27.15
C THR A 343 20.54 -15.49 -26.81
N ALA A 344 19.66 -15.43 -25.81
CA ALA A 344 18.74 -16.51 -25.53
C ALA A 344 17.72 -16.64 -26.68
N PRO A 345 17.12 -17.82 -26.89
CA PRO A 345 16.07 -17.98 -27.89
C PRO A 345 14.87 -17.07 -27.62
N LEU A 346 14.00 -16.92 -28.63
CA LEU A 346 12.72 -16.25 -28.50
C LEU A 346 11.96 -16.78 -27.28
N SER A 347 11.33 -15.87 -26.53
CA SER A 347 10.47 -16.29 -25.42
C SER A 347 9.16 -16.85 -25.97
N PRO A 348 8.66 -17.98 -25.45
CA PRO A 348 7.35 -18.50 -25.84
C PRO A 348 6.20 -17.63 -25.30
N CYS A 349 6.47 -16.79 -24.30
CA CYS A 349 5.49 -15.93 -23.65
C CYS A 349 5.96 -14.47 -23.58
N LEU A 350 5.00 -13.56 -23.48
CA LEU A 350 5.21 -12.15 -23.18
C LEU A 350 4.22 -11.76 -22.08
N VAL A 351 4.70 -11.10 -21.02
CA VAL A 351 3.80 -10.52 -20.01
C VAL A 351 3.50 -9.09 -20.40
N ILE A 352 2.21 -8.78 -20.60
CA ILE A 352 1.74 -7.41 -20.74
C ILE A 352 1.34 -6.91 -19.36
N HIS A 353 1.93 -5.80 -18.94
CA HIS A 353 1.73 -5.22 -17.63
C HIS A 353 1.13 -3.82 -17.75
N PHE A 354 0.10 -3.54 -16.96
CA PHE A 354 -0.49 -2.22 -16.79
C PHE A 354 -0.25 -1.79 -15.35
N HIS A 355 0.43 -0.66 -15.16
CA HIS A 355 0.81 -0.22 -13.83
C HIS A 355 -0.38 0.23 -12.98
N GLY A 356 -0.18 0.27 -11.66
CA GLY A 356 -1.15 0.83 -10.71
C GLY A 356 -1.17 2.35 -10.71
N GLY A 357 -1.74 2.96 -9.66
CA GLY A 357 -1.80 4.42 -9.51
C GLY A 357 -3.18 5.03 -9.82
N GLY A 358 -4.23 4.19 -9.81
CA GLY A 358 -5.62 4.64 -9.86
C GLY A 358 -6.00 5.43 -11.11
N PHE A 359 -5.33 5.14 -12.24
CA PHE A 359 -5.45 5.87 -13.51
C PHE A 359 -5.07 7.36 -13.46
N VAL A 360 -4.43 7.84 -12.39
CA VAL A 360 -4.07 9.26 -12.21
C VAL A 360 -2.56 9.49 -12.09
N ALA A 361 -1.83 8.51 -11.58
CA ALA A 361 -0.42 8.66 -11.25
C ALA A 361 0.39 7.41 -11.63
N GLN A 362 1.71 7.56 -11.48
CA GLN A 362 2.74 6.56 -11.75
C GLN A 362 2.98 6.27 -13.23
N THR A 363 4.08 5.59 -13.49
CA THR A 363 4.48 5.07 -14.80
C THR A 363 5.06 3.66 -14.66
N SER A 364 5.33 3.00 -15.78
CA SER A 364 6.10 1.76 -15.88
C SER A 364 7.42 1.81 -15.10
N LYS A 365 8.02 3.00 -14.95
CA LYS A 365 9.27 3.19 -14.20
C LYS A 365 9.10 2.93 -12.71
N SER A 366 7.99 3.37 -12.11
CA SER A 366 7.69 3.15 -10.68
C SER A 366 7.59 1.68 -10.30
N HIS A 367 7.22 0.84 -11.27
CA HIS A 367 6.97 -0.58 -11.09
C HIS A 367 8.17 -1.46 -11.49
N GLU A 368 9.23 -0.86 -12.03
CA GLU A 368 10.39 -1.55 -12.60
C GLU A 368 11.04 -2.56 -11.62
N ASN A 369 11.13 -2.24 -10.34
CA ASN A 369 11.88 -3.04 -9.37
C ASN A 369 11.34 -4.47 -9.22
N TYR A 370 10.03 -4.64 -9.09
CA TYR A 370 9.44 -5.98 -8.99
C TYR A 370 9.31 -6.61 -10.38
N LEU A 371 9.08 -5.83 -11.45
CA LEU A 371 9.02 -6.35 -12.81
C LEU A 371 10.36 -6.97 -13.25
N LYS A 372 11.50 -6.39 -12.85
CA LYS A 372 12.81 -7.00 -13.05
C LYS A 372 12.94 -8.35 -12.36
N SER A 373 12.37 -8.49 -11.16
CA SER A 373 12.38 -9.77 -10.42
C SER A 373 11.47 -10.78 -11.10
N TRP A 374 10.26 -10.39 -11.48
CA TRP A 374 9.32 -11.25 -12.23
C TRP A 374 9.93 -11.71 -13.57
N SER A 375 10.58 -10.81 -14.31
CA SER A 375 11.21 -11.17 -15.58
C SER A 375 12.32 -12.22 -15.39
N LYS A 376 13.05 -12.16 -14.28
CA LYS A 376 14.05 -13.17 -13.90
C LYS A 376 13.40 -14.48 -13.50
N ASP A 377 12.45 -14.44 -12.56
CA ASP A 377 11.88 -15.64 -11.95
C ASP A 377 10.99 -16.42 -12.93
N LEU A 378 10.24 -15.71 -13.79
CA LEU A 378 9.45 -16.30 -14.86
C LEU A 378 10.29 -16.61 -16.11
N ASN A 379 11.50 -16.05 -16.20
CA ASN A 379 12.32 -16.07 -17.41
C ASN A 379 11.58 -15.58 -18.66
N VAL A 380 10.74 -14.55 -18.52
CA VAL A 380 9.86 -14.02 -19.58
C VAL A 380 10.06 -12.51 -19.73
N PRO A 381 10.13 -11.97 -20.96
CA PRO A 381 10.11 -10.53 -21.18
C PRO A 381 8.78 -9.92 -20.74
N ILE A 382 8.84 -8.69 -20.26
CA ILE A 382 7.69 -7.92 -19.80
C ILE A 382 7.59 -6.63 -20.61
N LEU A 383 6.39 -6.35 -21.12
CA LEU A 383 6.05 -5.07 -21.75
C LEU A 383 5.10 -4.31 -20.82
N SER A 384 5.61 -3.25 -20.19
CA SER A 384 4.85 -2.42 -19.24
C SER A 384 4.33 -1.16 -19.93
N VAL A 385 3.02 -0.97 -19.96
CA VAL A 385 2.36 0.07 -20.75
C VAL A 385 2.18 1.36 -19.93
N ASP A 386 2.68 2.48 -20.44
CA ASP A 386 2.44 3.83 -19.90
C ASP A 386 1.16 4.38 -20.54
N TYR A 387 0.02 3.89 -20.06
CA TYR A 387 -1.29 4.31 -20.54
C TYR A 387 -1.59 5.78 -20.16
N SER A 388 -2.55 6.39 -20.85
CA SER A 388 -2.91 7.80 -20.60
C SER A 388 -3.57 7.98 -19.23
N LEU A 389 -3.22 9.05 -18.51
CA LEU A 389 -3.67 9.28 -17.13
C LEU A 389 -4.70 10.42 -17.05
N ALA A 390 -5.64 10.26 -16.14
CA ALA A 390 -6.52 11.33 -15.67
C ALA A 390 -5.74 12.33 -14.79
N PRO A 391 -6.22 13.58 -14.64
CA PRO A 391 -7.45 14.13 -15.22
C PRO A 391 -7.33 14.55 -16.68
N GLU A 392 -6.13 14.58 -17.27
CA GLU A 392 -5.93 15.11 -18.62
C GLU A 392 -6.58 14.20 -19.66
N ALA A 393 -6.39 12.89 -19.53
CA ALA A 393 -7.01 11.87 -20.37
C ALA A 393 -8.02 11.04 -19.54
N PRO A 394 -9.26 11.52 -19.36
CA PRO A 394 -10.24 10.83 -18.53
C PRO A 394 -10.72 9.52 -19.15
N PHE A 395 -11.43 8.73 -18.35
CA PHE A 395 -12.12 7.53 -18.83
C PHE A 395 -12.92 7.83 -20.13
N PRO A 396 -12.90 6.96 -21.15
CA PRO A 396 -12.29 5.63 -21.19
C PRO A 396 -10.85 5.59 -21.76
N ARG A 397 -10.13 6.70 -21.87
CA ARG A 397 -8.90 6.78 -22.69
C ARG A 397 -7.76 5.82 -22.33
N ALA A 398 -7.67 5.39 -21.07
CA ALA A 398 -6.67 4.41 -20.64
C ALA A 398 -6.95 2.97 -21.13
N LEU A 399 -8.21 2.65 -21.45
CA LEU A 399 -8.66 1.38 -22.02
C LEU A 399 -8.41 1.38 -23.53
#